data_AF-A0A964JPP1-F1
#
_entry.id   AF-A0A964JPP1-F1
#
_cell.length_a   1.000
_cell.length_b   1.000
_cell.length_c   1.000
_cell.angle_alpha   90.00
_cell.angle_beta   90.00
_cell.angle_gamma   90.00
#
_symmetry.space_group_name_H-M   'P 1'
#
loop_
_entity.id
_entity.type
_entity.pdbx_description
1 polymer ?
#
loop_
_entity_poly.entity_id
_entity_poly.type
_entity_poly.pdbx_seq_one_letter_code
_entity_poly.pdbx_strand_id
1 'polypeptide(L)'
;MASADDDRLITDLEQRTAKMRIAFDLYFMGIEKAPPLIERDGLQRDIRAFDPSRREPVVRFRFLNLLARFQTFDTHWQRTLKAISEGTYSRDRFKADLHEKQRAVEARGRVEARTESKPGASSKIGDAADAFLVSLGRAPTRSPPVGLRGAPIEGSGTPPLAMRGRSIVETPGAAPRSASVAAP
;
A
#
# COMPACT_ATOMS: atom_id res chain seq x y z
N MET A 1 1.86 48.40 17.21
CA MET A 1 2.46 47.11 17.63
C MET A 1 1.66 45.92 17.09
N ALA A 2 0.33 45.90 17.19
CA ALA A 2 -0.51 44.80 16.69
C ALA A 2 -0.24 44.32 15.24
N SER A 3 0.03 45.24 14.29
CA SER A 3 0.32 44.88 12.89
C SER A 3 1.59 44.03 12.74
N ALA A 4 2.64 44.28 13.55
CA ALA A 4 3.87 43.48 13.51
C ALA A 4 3.67 42.06 14.07
N ASP A 5 2.77 41.89 15.04
CA ASP A 5 2.41 40.58 15.57
C ASP A 5 1.55 39.80 14.56
N ASP A 6 0.59 40.46 13.92
CA ASP A 6 -0.23 39.87 12.85
C ASP A 6 0.63 39.38 11.67
N ASP A 7 1.63 40.17 11.26
CA ASP A 7 2.55 39.78 10.19
C ASP A 7 3.37 38.53 10.54
N ARG A 8 3.86 38.43 11.77
CA ARG A 8 4.58 37.24 12.26
C ARG A 8 3.68 36.00 12.28
N LEU A 9 2.44 36.15 12.75
CA LEU A 9 1.45 35.08 12.77
C LEU A 9 1.15 34.57 11.35
N ILE A 10 0.93 35.47 10.39
CA ILE A 10 0.70 35.09 9.00
C ILE A 10 1.92 34.35 8.43
N THR A 11 3.13 34.86 8.68
CA THR A 11 4.35 34.21 8.19
C THR A 11 4.56 32.81 8.79
N ASP A 12 4.26 32.61 10.07
CA ASP A 12 4.27 31.27 10.69
C ASP A 12 3.26 30.33 10.02
N LEU A 13 2.02 30.77 9.81
CA LEU A 13 1.00 29.97 9.13
C LEU A 13 1.38 29.65 7.68
N GLU A 14 2.03 30.56 6.97
CA GLU A 14 2.58 30.33 5.63
C GLU A 14 3.64 29.22 5.64
N GLN A 15 4.58 29.28 6.58
CA GLN A 15 5.64 28.27 6.73
C GLN A 15 5.06 26.90 7.11
N ARG A 16 4.11 26.87 8.05
CA ARG A 16 3.41 25.64 8.45
C ARG A 16 2.63 25.03 7.29
N THR A 17 2.00 25.86 6.45
CA THR A 17 1.31 25.39 5.23
C THR A 17 2.28 24.77 4.23
N ALA A 18 3.46 25.38 4.03
CA ALA A 18 4.50 24.83 3.15
C ALA A 18 5.07 23.51 3.70
N LYS A 19 5.34 23.44 5.01
CA LYS A 19 5.77 22.21 5.68
C LYS A 19 4.72 21.10 5.55
N MET A 20 3.44 21.44 5.72
CA MET A 20 2.32 20.50 5.58
C MET A 20 2.28 19.88 4.18
N ARG A 21 2.47 20.70 3.14
CA ARG A 21 2.55 20.21 1.77
C ARG A 21 3.66 19.17 1.60
N ILE A 22 4.86 19.47 2.09
CA ILE A 22 6.00 18.55 1.98
C ILE A 22 5.71 17.24 2.72
N ALA A 23 5.13 17.30 3.93
CA ALA A 23 4.78 16.12 4.70
C ALA A 23 3.77 15.21 3.97
N PHE A 24 2.74 15.80 3.35
CA PHE A 24 1.81 15.04 2.50
C PHE A 24 2.49 14.48 1.25
N ASP A 25 3.39 15.24 0.60
CA ASP A 25 4.12 14.76 -0.57
C ASP A 25 5.02 13.55 -0.20
N LEU A 26 5.68 13.58 0.96
CA LEU A 26 6.47 12.46 1.50
C LEU A 26 5.60 11.23 1.77
N TYR A 27 4.41 11.43 2.36
CA TYR A 27 3.43 10.37 2.56
C TYR A 27 2.96 9.77 1.23
N PHE A 28 2.62 10.59 0.23
CA PHE A 28 2.21 10.11 -1.10
C PHE A 28 3.35 9.46 -1.90
N MET A 29 4.61 9.71 -1.54
CA MET A 29 5.77 8.98 -2.07
C MET A 29 5.95 7.61 -1.38
N GLY A 30 5.29 7.39 -0.25
CA GLY A 30 5.44 6.20 0.59
C GLY A 30 6.69 6.23 1.47
N ILE A 31 7.32 7.40 1.64
CA ILE A 31 8.46 7.58 2.57
C ILE A 31 7.94 7.64 4.00
N GLU A 32 6.90 8.46 4.21
CA GLU A 32 6.21 8.54 5.49
C GLU A 32 5.09 7.50 5.54
N LYS A 33 4.94 6.81 6.67
CA LYS A 33 3.95 5.72 6.81
C LYS A 33 2.55 6.21 7.13
N ALA A 34 2.43 7.36 7.78
CA ALA A 34 1.17 7.88 8.28
C ALA A 34 0.88 9.28 7.71
N PRO A 35 -0.38 9.58 7.37
CA PRO A 35 -0.74 10.92 6.92
C PRO A 35 -0.73 11.90 8.12
N PRO A 36 -0.22 13.14 7.95
CA PRO A 36 -0.14 14.15 9.01
C PRO A 36 -1.50 14.83 9.30
N LEU A 37 -2.53 14.04 9.60
CA LEU A 37 -3.91 14.53 9.77
C LEU A 37 -4.08 15.43 10.99
N ILE A 38 -3.44 15.06 12.11
CA ILE A 38 -3.53 15.83 13.37
C ILE A 38 -2.94 17.23 13.18
N GLU A 39 -1.77 17.31 12.55
CA GLU A 39 -1.11 18.60 12.28
C GLU A 39 -1.92 19.44 11.29
N ARG A 40 -2.51 18.81 10.26
CA ARG A 40 -3.42 19.48 9.31
C ARG A 40 -4.62 20.08 10.03
N ASP A 41 -5.25 19.32 10.92
CA ASP A 41 -6.44 19.77 11.65
C ASP A 41 -6.09 20.92 12.61
N GLY A 42 -4.92 20.87 13.24
CA GLY A 42 -4.38 21.98 14.02
C GLY A 42 -4.19 23.24 13.17
N LEU A 43 -3.52 23.12 12.02
CA LEU A 43 -3.32 24.24 11.10
C LEU A 43 -4.66 24.81 10.59
N GLN A 44 -5.63 23.95 10.28
CA GLN A 44 -6.95 24.39 9.82
C GLN A 44 -7.70 25.16 10.92
N ARG A 45 -7.59 24.72 12.18
CA ARG A 45 -8.17 25.44 13.33
C ARG A 45 -7.55 26.83 13.48
N ASP A 46 -6.23 26.91 13.39
CA ASP A 46 -5.51 28.19 13.52
C ASP A 46 -5.88 29.16 12.39
N ILE A 47 -5.97 28.68 11.15
CA ILE A 47 -6.42 29.47 10.01
C ILE A 47 -7.86 29.96 10.23
N ARG A 48 -8.76 29.13 10.76
CA ARG A 48 -10.16 29.52 11.03
C ARG A 48 -10.31 30.48 12.20
N ALA A 49 -9.39 30.45 13.16
CA ALA A 49 -9.41 31.34 14.31
C ALA A 49 -9.03 32.79 13.95
N PHE A 50 -8.34 32.99 12.84
CA PHE A 50 -7.97 34.32 12.36
C PHE A 50 -9.18 35.06 11.77
N ASP A 51 -9.53 36.20 12.36
CA ASP A 51 -10.58 37.11 11.85
C ASP A 51 -9.97 38.23 10.98
N PRO A 52 -10.10 38.16 9.64
CA PRO A 52 -9.53 39.15 8.74
C PRO A 52 -10.31 40.48 8.70
N SER A 53 -11.52 40.55 9.27
CA SER A 53 -12.39 41.74 9.14
C SER A 53 -11.89 42.95 9.93
N ARG A 54 -11.18 42.71 11.03
CA ARG A 54 -10.68 43.73 11.96
C ARG A 54 -9.22 44.13 11.69
N ARG A 55 -8.62 43.63 10.62
CA ARG A 55 -7.18 43.75 10.32
C ARG A 55 -6.91 44.75 9.21
N GLU A 56 -5.66 45.21 9.16
CA GLU A 56 -5.18 46.08 8.09
C GLU A 56 -5.39 45.43 6.71
N PRO A 57 -5.72 46.19 5.65
CA PRO A 57 -5.94 45.63 4.31
C PRO A 57 -4.78 44.77 3.78
N VAL A 58 -3.53 45.14 4.08
CA VAL A 58 -2.33 44.40 3.65
C VAL A 58 -2.28 43.01 4.29
N VAL A 59 -2.40 42.97 5.62
CA VAL A 59 -2.46 41.73 6.41
C VAL A 59 -3.63 40.84 5.95
N ARG A 60 -4.81 41.44 5.76
CA ARG A 60 -5.98 40.75 5.22
C ARG A 60 -5.71 40.12 3.86
N PHE A 61 -5.12 40.85 2.93
CA PHE A 61 -4.81 40.34 1.60
C PHE A 61 -3.84 39.15 1.67
N ARG A 62 -2.78 39.26 2.48
CA ARG A 62 -1.84 38.15 2.71
C ARG A 62 -2.55 36.91 3.27
N PHE A 63 -3.40 37.10 4.28
CA PHE A 63 -4.18 36.01 4.85
C PHE A 63 -5.14 35.36 3.83
N LEU A 64 -5.85 36.15 3.02
CA LEU A 64 -6.74 35.60 1.98
C LEU A 64 -5.97 34.77 0.94
N ASN A 65 -4.77 35.21 0.55
CA ASN A 65 -3.90 34.43 -0.33
C ASN A 65 -3.40 33.14 0.33
N LEU A 66 -3.07 33.18 1.62
CA LEU A 66 -2.75 31.98 2.39
C LEU A 66 -3.92 31.00 2.45
N LEU A 67 -5.13 31.50 2.73
CA LEU A 67 -6.34 30.69 2.80
C LEU A 67 -6.65 29.99 1.46
N ALA A 68 -6.58 30.72 0.34
CA ALA A 68 -6.79 30.15 -0.99
C ALA A 68 -5.76 29.05 -1.32
N ARG A 69 -4.48 29.27 -0.96
CA ARG A 69 -3.41 28.26 -1.11
C ARG A 69 -3.70 27.02 -0.27
N PHE A 70 -4.06 27.21 1.01
CA PHE A 70 -4.38 26.11 1.92
C PHE A 70 -5.57 25.28 1.41
N GLN A 71 -6.66 25.92 0.99
CA GLN A 71 -7.84 25.23 0.44
C GLN A 71 -7.53 24.42 -0.83
N THR A 72 -6.65 24.95 -1.69
CA THR A 72 -6.17 24.24 -2.87
C THR A 72 -5.43 22.97 -2.48
N PHE A 73 -4.52 23.05 -1.50
CA PHE A 73 -3.81 21.88 -1.00
C PHE A 73 -4.72 20.89 -0.26
N ASP A 74 -5.63 21.35 0.58
CA ASP A 74 -6.56 20.48 1.31
C ASP A 74 -7.45 19.68 0.34
N THR A 75 -7.98 20.34 -0.70
CA THR A 75 -8.73 19.65 -1.76
C THR A 75 -7.88 18.61 -2.48
N HIS A 76 -6.62 18.95 -2.80
CA HIS A 76 -5.69 18.01 -3.42
C HIS A 76 -5.41 16.81 -2.51
N TRP A 77 -5.10 17.05 -1.22
CA TRP A 77 -4.82 15.99 -0.26
C TRP A 77 -6.01 15.06 -0.09
N GLN A 78 -7.23 15.59 0.05
CA GLN A 78 -8.44 14.78 0.19
C GLN A 78 -8.69 13.90 -1.04
N ARG A 79 -8.53 14.45 -2.25
CA ARG A 79 -8.66 13.68 -3.51
C ARG A 79 -7.60 12.58 -3.59
N THR A 80 -6.36 12.88 -3.24
CA THR A 80 -5.26 11.91 -3.28
C THR A 80 -5.44 10.81 -2.23
N LEU A 81 -5.82 11.17 -0.99
CA LEU A 81 -6.13 10.21 0.07
C LEU A 81 -7.26 9.27 -0.34
N LYS A 82 -8.32 9.81 -0.95
CA LYS A 82 -9.42 9.01 -1.50
C LYS A 82 -8.93 8.05 -2.59
N ALA A 83 -8.14 8.54 -3.55
CA ALA A 83 -7.58 7.70 -4.62
C ALA A 83 -6.66 6.59 -4.09
N ILE A 84 -5.91 6.85 -3.01
CA ILE A 84 -5.08 5.84 -2.33
C ILE A 84 -5.99 4.79 -1.67
N SER A 85 -7.04 5.21 -0.96
CA SER A 85 -7.98 4.28 -0.32
C SER A 85 -8.74 3.40 -1.32
N GLU A 86 -9.03 3.92 -2.51
CA GLU A 86 -9.67 3.21 -3.63
C GLU A 86 -8.67 2.41 -4.47
N GLY A 87 -7.37 2.46 -4.17
CA GLY A 87 -6.31 1.80 -4.96
C GLY A 87 -6.13 2.36 -6.39
N THR A 88 -6.76 3.50 -6.70
CA THR A 88 -6.77 4.12 -8.03
C THR A 88 -5.64 5.15 -8.19
N TYR A 89 -4.86 5.40 -7.14
CA TYR A 89 -3.74 6.33 -7.19
C TYR A 89 -2.71 5.92 -8.27
N SER A 90 -2.52 6.81 -9.25
CA SER A 90 -1.74 6.52 -10.47
C SER A 90 -0.33 5.97 -10.19
N ARG A 91 0.34 6.50 -9.17
CA ARG A 91 1.68 6.06 -8.76
C ARG A 91 1.69 4.61 -8.24
N ASP A 92 0.68 4.24 -7.46
CA ASP A 92 0.59 2.88 -6.89
C ASP A 92 0.19 1.88 -7.98
N ARG A 93 -0.72 2.27 -8.88
CA ARG A 93 -1.08 1.45 -10.06
C ARG A 93 0.11 1.23 -10.98
N PHE A 94 0.94 2.25 -11.22
CA PHE A 94 2.15 2.10 -12.02
C PHE A 94 3.15 1.13 -11.40
N LYS A 95 3.38 1.21 -10.08
CA LYS A 95 4.23 0.24 -9.37
C LYS A 95 3.66 -1.17 -9.43
N ALA A 96 2.35 -1.34 -9.24
CA ALA A 96 1.69 -2.64 -9.32
C ALA A 96 1.80 -3.27 -10.71
N ASP A 97 1.55 -2.49 -11.77
CA ASP A 97 1.68 -2.93 -13.17
C ASP A 97 3.14 -3.28 -13.52
N LEU A 98 4.12 -2.52 -13.03
CA LEU A 98 5.53 -2.83 -13.24
C LEU A 98 5.91 -4.16 -12.58
N HIS A 99 5.47 -4.40 -11.33
CA HIS A 99 5.74 -5.65 -10.62
C HIS A 99 5.01 -6.84 -11.26
N GLU A 100 3.81 -6.64 -11.80
CA GLU A 100 3.08 -7.65 -12.56
C GLU A 100 3.80 -8.03 -13.85
N LYS A 101 4.28 -7.03 -14.62
CA LYS A 101 5.08 -7.26 -15.82
C LYS A 101 6.39 -7.99 -15.53
N GLN A 102 7.10 -7.61 -14.47
CA GLN A 102 8.31 -8.32 -14.04
C GLN A 102 8.03 -9.78 -13.68
N ARG A 103 6.99 -10.04 -12.86
CA ARG A 103 6.58 -11.42 -12.53
C ARG A 103 6.17 -12.22 -13.77
N ALA A 104 5.50 -11.59 -14.74
CA ALA A 104 5.11 -12.24 -15.98
C ALA A 104 6.33 -12.63 -16.85
N VAL A 105 7.35 -11.75 -16.91
CA VAL A 105 8.61 -12.04 -17.60
C VAL A 105 9.39 -13.16 -16.90
N GLU A 106 9.50 -13.11 -15.57
CA GLU A 106 10.17 -14.17 -14.78
C GLU A 106 9.45 -15.52 -14.89
N ALA A 107 8.12 -15.51 -14.87
CA ALA A 107 7.32 -16.72 -15.07
C ALA A 107 7.50 -17.29 -16.47
N ARG A 108 7.53 -16.45 -17.52
CA ARG A 108 7.82 -16.89 -18.89
C ARG A 108 9.23 -17.46 -19.00
N GLY A 109 10.24 -16.79 -18.47
CA GLY A 109 11.62 -17.29 -18.46
C GLY A 109 11.78 -18.62 -17.71
N ARG A 110 11.03 -18.84 -16.62
CA ARG A 110 11.01 -20.13 -15.90
C ARG A 110 10.34 -21.25 -16.70
N VAL A 111 9.29 -20.94 -17.45
CA VAL A 111 8.62 -21.90 -18.34
C VAL A 111 9.53 -22.26 -19.50
N GLU A 112 10.16 -21.27 -20.13
CA GLU A 112 11.12 -21.46 -21.23
C GLU A 112 12.33 -22.28 -20.78
N ALA A 113 12.94 -21.98 -19.63
CA ALA A 113 14.03 -22.77 -19.05
C ALA A 113 13.62 -24.22 -18.73
N ARG A 114 12.35 -24.46 -18.36
CA ARG A 114 11.82 -25.81 -18.12
C ARG A 114 11.50 -26.56 -19.42
N THR A 115 11.24 -25.85 -20.52
CA THR A 115 11.07 -26.46 -21.85
C THR A 115 12.40 -26.67 -22.58
N GLU A 116 13.41 -25.84 -22.32
CA GLU A 116 14.78 -25.98 -22.84
C GLU A 116 15.65 -26.98 -22.06
N SER A 117 15.21 -27.43 -20.88
CA SER A 117 15.72 -28.67 -20.30
C SER A 117 15.24 -29.86 -21.14
N LYS A 118 15.88 -30.04 -22.29
CA LYS A 118 15.80 -31.22 -23.14
C LYS A 118 15.96 -32.47 -22.27
N PRO A 119 14.96 -33.37 -22.17
CA PRO A 119 15.17 -34.66 -21.56
C PRO A 119 15.93 -35.51 -22.57
N GLY A 120 17.25 -35.63 -22.40
CA GLY A 120 18.01 -36.66 -23.10
C GLY A 120 19.47 -36.31 -23.31
N ALA A 121 20.35 -36.89 -22.49
CA ALA A 121 21.74 -37.24 -22.85
C ALA A 121 22.61 -37.80 -21.69
N SER A 122 22.12 -38.06 -20.47
CA SER A 122 23.01 -38.45 -19.36
C SER A 122 23.52 -39.91 -19.38
N SER A 123 23.17 -40.74 -20.37
CA SER A 123 23.51 -42.18 -20.32
C SER A 123 24.82 -42.57 -21.01
N LYS A 124 25.53 -41.66 -21.69
CA LYS A 124 26.74 -42.03 -22.48
C LYS A 124 28.06 -41.41 -21.99
N ILE A 125 28.04 -40.63 -20.91
CA ILE A 125 29.27 -40.04 -20.33
C ILE A 125 29.86 -40.96 -19.24
N GLY A 126 29.04 -41.76 -18.55
CA GLY A 126 29.50 -42.72 -17.53
C GLY A 126 30.39 -43.82 -18.10
N ASP A 127 30.03 -44.39 -19.25
CA ASP A 127 30.75 -45.52 -19.87
C ASP A 127 32.21 -45.22 -20.20
N ALA A 128 32.51 -44.00 -20.67
CA ALA A 128 33.88 -43.61 -21.02
C ALA A 128 34.75 -43.31 -19.78
N ALA A 129 34.15 -42.78 -18.71
CA ALA A 129 34.83 -42.54 -17.45
C ALA A 129 35.09 -43.86 -16.69
N ASP A 130 34.14 -44.80 -16.74
CA ASP A 130 34.28 -46.14 -16.14
C ASP A 130 35.36 -46.96 -16.85
N ALA A 131 35.46 -46.90 -18.18
CA ALA A 131 36.51 -47.57 -18.95
C ALA A 131 37.92 -47.01 -18.63
N PHE A 132 38.04 -45.70 -18.41
CA PHE A 132 39.31 -45.06 -18.05
C PHE A 132 39.77 -45.43 -16.62
N LEU A 133 38.84 -45.55 -15.67
CA LEU A 133 39.13 -45.95 -14.29
C LEU A 133 39.57 -47.42 -14.19
N VAL A 134 38.98 -48.29 -15.02
CA VAL A 134 39.40 -49.70 -15.16
C VAL A 134 40.82 -49.80 -15.73
N SER A 135 41.18 -48.94 -16.70
CA SER A 135 42.53 -48.85 -17.27
C SER A 135 43.60 -48.45 -16.24
N LEU A 136 43.22 -47.65 -15.24
CA LEU A 136 44.10 -47.25 -14.11
C LEU A 136 44.09 -48.25 -12.94
N GLY A 137 43.44 -49.41 -13.08
CA GLY A 137 43.42 -50.46 -12.05
C GLY A 137 42.51 -50.17 -10.86
N ARG A 138 41.57 -49.22 -10.96
CA ARG A 138 40.62 -48.88 -9.89
C ARG A 138 39.23 -49.41 -10.24
N ALA A 139 38.71 -50.35 -9.46
CA ALA A 139 37.36 -50.88 -9.65
C ALA A 139 36.27 -49.84 -9.33
N PRO A 140 35.16 -49.80 -10.09
CA PRO A 140 34.03 -48.92 -9.79
C PRO A 140 33.30 -49.39 -8.53
N THR A 141 33.28 -48.54 -7.50
CA THR A 141 32.55 -48.83 -6.25
C THR A 141 31.06 -48.59 -6.47
N ARG A 142 30.31 -49.66 -6.74
CA ARG A 142 28.85 -49.63 -6.80
C ARG A 142 28.30 -49.67 -5.36
N SER A 143 28.06 -48.51 -4.77
CA SER A 143 27.37 -48.42 -3.47
C SER A 143 25.92 -48.91 -3.62
N PRO A 144 25.42 -49.80 -2.73
CA PRO A 144 24.04 -50.25 -2.80
C PRO A 144 23.07 -49.13 -2.38
N PRO A 145 21.83 -49.10 -2.93
CA PRO A 145 20.82 -48.14 -2.51
C PRO A 145 20.39 -48.45 -1.08
N VAL A 146 20.50 -47.45 -0.20
CA VAL A 146 19.90 -47.45 1.13
C VAL A 146 18.39 -47.60 0.98
N GLY A 147 17.89 -48.78 1.31
CA GLY A 147 16.46 -49.03 1.48
C GLY A 147 15.98 -48.42 2.79
N LEU A 148 15.37 -47.24 2.73
CA LEU A 148 14.52 -46.75 3.81
C LEU A 148 13.10 -47.26 3.59
N ARG A 149 12.76 -48.21 4.44
CA ARG A 149 11.50 -48.91 4.57
C ARG A 149 10.56 -48.08 5.46
N GLY A 150 9.42 -47.68 4.90
CA GLY A 150 8.10 -47.65 5.57
C GLY A 150 7.72 -46.44 6.43
N ALA A 151 6.65 -45.74 6.03
CA ALA A 151 5.49 -45.51 6.89
C ALA A 151 4.22 -45.28 6.03
N PRO A 152 3.03 -45.73 6.48
CA PRO A 152 1.82 -45.79 5.68
C PRO A 152 1.00 -44.49 5.72
N ILE A 153 0.28 -44.29 4.63
CA ILE A 153 -0.83 -43.37 4.43
C ILE A 153 -2.02 -43.75 5.33
N GLU A 154 -2.39 -42.90 6.27
CA GLU A 154 -3.69 -42.93 6.95
C GLU A 154 -4.23 -41.52 7.13
N GLY A 155 -5.53 -41.36 6.87
CA GLY A 155 -6.34 -40.35 7.55
C GLY A 155 -6.63 -39.06 6.79
N SER A 156 -7.50 -39.17 5.79
CA SER A 156 -8.47 -38.11 5.49
C SER A 156 -9.20 -37.69 6.77
N GLY A 157 -9.19 -36.39 7.08
CA GLY A 157 -9.84 -35.88 8.27
C GLY A 157 -9.97 -34.37 8.24
N THR A 158 -10.76 -33.86 7.31
CA THR A 158 -11.43 -32.56 7.42
C THR A 158 -12.25 -32.55 8.71
N PRO A 159 -12.04 -31.62 9.66
CA PRO A 159 -13.10 -31.28 10.59
C PRO A 159 -14.01 -30.20 9.97
N PRO A 160 -15.33 -30.37 10.06
CA PRO A 160 -16.32 -29.47 9.49
C PRO A 160 -16.51 -28.21 10.34
N LEU A 161 -17.11 -27.21 9.71
CA LEU A 161 -17.77 -26.07 10.33
C LEU A 161 -18.51 -26.48 11.61
N ALA A 162 -18.13 -25.90 12.75
CA ALA A 162 -19.01 -25.74 13.89
C ALA A 162 -19.46 -24.28 13.95
N MET A 163 -20.66 -24.06 13.41
CA MET A 163 -21.55 -22.97 13.78
C MET A 163 -21.58 -22.80 15.30
N ARG A 164 -21.35 -21.57 15.78
CA ARG A 164 -22.00 -21.11 17.01
C ARG A 164 -22.78 -19.85 16.68
N GLY A 165 -24.10 -20.00 16.75
CA GLY A 165 -25.07 -18.91 16.72
C GLY A 165 -24.73 -17.85 17.77
N ARG A 166 -24.89 -16.58 17.41
CA ARG A 166 -26.14 -15.81 17.44
C ARG A 166 -26.38 -15.21 18.83
N SER A 167 -26.08 -13.92 18.94
CA SER A 167 -26.93 -12.98 19.67
C SER A 167 -26.81 -11.62 19.00
N ILE A 168 -27.59 -11.47 17.94
CA ILE A 168 -28.11 -10.20 17.46
C ILE A 168 -28.97 -9.66 18.61
N VAL A 169 -28.58 -8.53 19.20
CA VAL A 169 -29.51 -7.67 19.93
C VAL A 169 -30.10 -6.72 18.89
N GLU A 170 -31.28 -7.10 18.39
CA GLU A 170 -32.22 -6.17 17.79
C GLU A 170 -32.74 -5.26 18.90
N THR A 171 -32.52 -3.95 18.74
CA THR A 171 -33.33 -2.93 19.42
C THR A 171 -34.34 -2.40 18.39
N PRO A 172 -35.64 -2.41 18.67
CA PRO A 172 -36.66 -2.04 17.71
C PRO A 172 -36.86 -0.52 17.61
N GLY A 173 -37.07 -0.05 16.38
CA GLY A 173 -38.15 0.89 16.04
C GLY A 173 -37.99 2.35 16.42
N ALA A 174 -37.54 3.17 15.48
CA ALA A 174 -37.98 4.57 15.38
C ALA A 174 -38.24 4.91 13.90
N ALA A 175 -39.52 5.04 13.57
CA ALA A 175 -40.08 5.26 12.24
C ALA A 175 -39.67 6.62 11.62
N PRO A 176 -39.66 6.73 10.28
CA PRO A 176 -39.48 7.99 9.58
C PRO A 176 -40.78 8.82 9.62
N ARG A 177 -40.69 10.06 10.11
CA ARG A 177 -41.74 11.06 9.94
C ARG A 177 -41.59 11.74 8.59
N SER A 178 -42.24 11.18 7.59
CA SER A 178 -42.67 11.91 6.40
C SER A 178 -43.91 12.70 6.78
N ALA A 179 -43.81 14.03 6.85
CA ALA A 179 -44.97 14.92 6.85
C ALA A 179 -44.91 15.75 5.57
N SER A 180 -45.59 15.22 4.55
CA SER A 180 -46.13 15.99 3.44
C SER A 180 -47.48 16.52 3.90
N VAL A 181 -47.66 17.84 3.93
CA VAL A 181 -48.98 18.49 3.96
C VAL A 181 -48.94 19.63 2.96
N ALA A 182 -49.92 19.60 2.07
CA ALA A 182 -50.17 20.54 1.00
C ALA A 182 -51.04 21.72 1.48
N ALA A 183 -50.76 22.91 0.93
CA ALA A 183 -51.65 24.02 0.55
C ALA A 183 -52.61 24.61 1.63
N PRO A 184 -53.34 25.73 1.40
CA PRO A 184 -53.77 26.36 0.14
C PRO A 184 -52.77 27.35 -0.48
#